data_AF-A0A382NF85-F1
#
_entry.id   AF-A0A382NF85-F1
#
_cell.length_a   1.000
_cell.length_b   1.000
_cell.length_c   1.000
_cell.angle_alpha   90.00
_cell.angle_beta   90.00
_cell.angle_gamma   90.00
#
_symmetry.space_group_name_H-M   'P 1'
#
loop_
_entity.id
_entity.type
_entity.pdbx_description
1 polymer ?
#
loop_
_entity_poly.entity_id
_entity_poly.type
_entity_poly.pdbx_seq_one_letter_code
_entity_poly.pdbx_strand_id
1 'polypeptide(L)'
;SGTSLIKGFLESEDCLATMRSFQDMGIDIKRKGNLLKVEGKGLYGLKNPQKTLNVGNSGTSMRLTAGILAGQDFDSVLTGD
;
A
#
# COMPACT_ATOMS: atom_id res chain seq x y z
N SER A 1 8.09 10.94 -9.52
CA SER A 1 6.92 10.08 -9.80
C SER A 1 7.22 9.23 -11.02
N GLY A 2 6.52 8.12 -11.21
CA GLY A 2 6.77 7.18 -12.30
C GLY A 2 5.87 5.95 -12.22
N THR A 3 5.93 5.11 -13.25
CA THR A 3 5.14 3.88 -13.35
C THR A 3 6.02 2.67 -13.04
N SER A 4 5.58 1.81 -12.12
CA SER A 4 6.22 0.53 -11.84
C SER A 4 5.38 -0.63 -12.36
N LEU A 5 6.04 -1.61 -12.98
CA LEU A 5 5.43 -2.87 -13.38
C LEU A 5 6.01 -4.00 -12.53
N ILE A 6 5.17 -4.65 -11.73
CA ILE A 6 5.55 -5.76 -10.86
C ILE A 6 5.00 -7.04 -11.48
N LYS A 7 5.89 -7.96 -11.86
CA LYS A 7 5.56 -9.28 -12.42
C LYS A 7 5.67 -10.35 -11.34
N GLY A 8 4.90 -11.42 -11.46
CA GLY A 8 4.94 -12.53 -10.49
C GLY A 8 4.36 -12.14 -9.12
N PHE A 9 3.40 -11.22 -9.09
CA PHE A 9 2.73 -10.83 -7.86
C PHE A 9 2.09 -12.03 -7.17
N LEU A 10 2.47 -12.25 -5.91
CA LEU A 10 1.93 -13.30 -5.06
C LEU A 10 0.51 -12.91 -4.63
N GLU A 11 -0.47 -13.75 -4.95
CA GLU A 11 -1.86 -13.57 -4.51
C GLU A 11 -2.05 -14.13 -3.09
N SER A 12 -1.27 -13.61 -2.14
CA SER A 12 -1.51 -13.86 -0.71
C SER A 12 -2.37 -12.75 -0.12
N GLU A 13 -3.07 -13.06 0.97
CA GLU A 13 -3.89 -12.08 1.69
C GLU A 13 -3.07 -10.88 2.15
N ASP A 14 -1.86 -11.12 2.67
CA ASP A 14 -0.89 -10.09 3.05
C ASP A 14 -0.56 -9.10 1.91
N CYS A 15 -0.24 -9.64 0.72
CA CYS A 15 0.10 -8.82 -0.44
C CYS A 15 -1.13 -8.05 -0.94
N LEU A 16 -2.31 -8.66 -0.89
CA LEU A 16 -3.58 -8.01 -1.25
C LEU A 16 -3.96 -6.91 -0.24
N ALA A 17 -3.78 -7.14 1.06
CA ALA A 17 -4.04 -6.17 2.12
C ALA A 17 -3.11 -4.94 1.99
N THR A 18 -1.84 -5.19 1.70
CA THR A 18 -0.86 -4.13 1.42
C THR A 18 -1.26 -3.32 0.19
N MET A 19 -1.62 -4.00 -0.91
CA MET A 19 -2.07 -3.32 -2.14
C MET A 19 -3.28 -2.43 -1.89
N ARG A 20 -4.31 -2.95 -1.19
CA ARG A 20 -5.53 -2.19 -0.85
C ARG A 20 -5.21 -0.98 0.03
N SER A 21 -4.33 -1.13 1.01
CA SER A 21 -3.90 -0.02 1.87
C SER A 21 -3.29 1.14 1.06
N PHE A 22 -2.46 0.85 0.05
CA PHE A 22 -1.93 1.90 -0.83
C PHE A 22 -2.97 2.48 -1.79
N GLN A 23 -3.97 1.69 -2.21
CA GLN A 23 -5.10 2.21 -2.97
C GLN A 23 -5.94 3.18 -2.15
N ASP A 24 -6.21 2.85 -0.88
CA ASP A 24 -6.93 3.72 0.07
C ASP A 24 -6.17 5.03 0.35
N MET A 25 -4.84 5.00 0.23
CA MET A 25 -3.97 6.18 0.29
C MET A 25 -3.81 6.90 -1.06
N GLY A 26 -4.60 6.55 -2.07
CA GLY A 26 -4.70 7.28 -3.34
C GLY A 26 -3.68 6.88 -4.42
N ILE A 27 -3.01 5.73 -4.27
CA ILE A 27 -2.15 5.17 -5.32
C ILE A 27 -3.01 4.38 -6.33
N ASP A 28 -2.86 4.69 -7.62
CA ASP A 28 -3.50 3.89 -8.69
C ASP A 28 -2.70 2.60 -8.88
N ILE A 29 -3.26 1.50 -8.41
CA ILE A 29 -2.73 0.14 -8.60
C ILE A 29 -3.73 -0.66 -9.42
N LYS A 30 -3.31 -1.07 -10.62
CA LYS A 30 -4.09 -1.92 -11.53
C LYS A 30 -3.50 -3.32 -11.55
N ARG A 31 -4.36 -4.32 -11.45
CA ARG A 31 -3.97 -5.73 -11.46
C ARG A 31 -4.53 -6.45 -12.70
N LYS A 32 -3.69 -7.27 -13.33
CA LYS A 32 -4.07 -8.23 -14.38
C LYS A 32 -3.35 -9.56 -14.15
N GLY A 33 -4.03 -10.51 -13.52
CA GLY A 33 -3.41 -11.76 -13.08
C GLY A 33 -2.31 -11.51 -12.05
N ASN A 34 -1.09 -11.95 -12.34
CA ASN A 34 0.10 -11.74 -11.51
C ASN A 34 0.92 -10.49 -11.92
N LEU A 35 0.37 -9.62 -12.76
CA LEU A 35 0.97 -8.34 -13.13
C LEU A 35 0.27 -7.20 -12.38
N LEU A 36 1.05 -6.36 -11.71
CA LEU A 36 0.61 -5.07 -11.18
C LEU A 36 1.23 -3.93 -11.98
N LYS A 37 0.43 -2.89 -12.22
CA LYS A 37 0.87 -1.56 -12.66
C LYS A 37 0.57 -0.58 -11.55
N VAL A 38 1.60 0.08 -11.03
CA VAL A 38 1.52 1.04 -9.92
C VAL A 38 1.94 2.42 -10.41
N GLU A 39 1.07 3.41 -10.25
CA GLU A 39 1.37 4.81 -10.59
C GLU A 39 1.85 5.57 -9.34
N GLY A 40 3.17 5.70 -9.21
CA GLY A 40 3.81 6.34 -8.06
C GLY A 40 3.56 7.85 -8.01
N LYS A 41 3.19 8.36 -6.83
CA LYS A 41 2.86 9.78 -6.60
C LYS A 41 4.01 10.62 -6.02
N GLY A 42 5.22 10.06 -5.91
CA GLY A 42 6.35 10.73 -5.24
C GLY A 42 6.40 10.46 -3.73
N LEU A 43 7.42 10.98 -3.05
CA LEU A 43 7.72 10.64 -1.66
C LEU A 43 6.61 11.06 -0.67
N TYR A 44 5.98 12.21 -0.93
CA TYR A 44 4.90 12.79 -0.12
C TYR A 44 3.56 12.81 -0.86
N GLY A 45 3.39 11.89 -1.81
CA GLY A 45 2.20 11.85 -2.67
C GLY A 45 1.05 11.00 -2.14
N LEU A 46 1.18 10.41 -0.96
CA LEU A 46 0.11 9.65 -0.31
C LEU A 46 -0.95 10.60 0.23
N LYS A 47 -2.18 10.11 0.30
CA LYS A 47 -3.31 10.85 0.85
C LYS A 47 -3.75 10.23 2.16
N ASN A 48 -4.27 11.08 3.05
CA ASN A 48 -4.88 10.66 4.30
C ASN A 48 -5.99 9.61 4.04
N PRO A 49 -5.83 8.37 4.52
CA PRO A 49 -6.81 7.32 4.31
C PRO A 49 -8.09 7.61 5.11
N GLN A 50 -9.25 7.41 4.48
CA GLN A 50 -10.55 7.67 5.13
C GLN A 50 -10.96 6.57 6.13
N LYS A 51 -10.16 5.50 6.24
CA LYS A 51 -10.42 4.32 7.05
C LYS A 51 -9.10 3.80 7.63
N THR A 52 -9.20 3.02 8.69
CA THR A 52 -8.07 2.25 9.22
C THR A 52 -7.45 1.38 8.13
N LEU A 53 -6.13 1.42 8.01
CA LEU A 53 -5.36 0.60 7.09
C LEU A 53 -5.13 -0.77 7.73
N ASN A 54 -5.83 -1.80 7.21
CA ASN A 54 -5.62 -3.18 7.65
C ASN A 54 -4.56 -3.85 6.76
N VAL A 55 -3.43 -4.21 7.36
CA VAL A 55 -2.31 -4.89 6.68
C VAL A 55 -2.28 -6.41 6.91
N GLY A 56 -3.35 -6.98 7.47
CA GLY A 56 -3.53 -8.40 7.77
C GLY A 56 -2.51 -8.92 8.79
N ASN A 57 -2.22 -10.21 8.72
CA ASN A 57 -1.21 -10.88 9.56
C ASN A 57 0.23 -10.68 9.05
N SER A 58 0.47 -9.63 8.26
CA SER A 58 1.78 -9.38 7.67
C SER A 58 2.63 -8.48 8.55
N GLY A 59 3.45 -9.09 9.42
CA GLY A 59 4.44 -8.35 10.21
C GLY A 59 5.43 -7.53 9.36
N THR A 60 5.69 -7.96 8.11
CA THR A 60 6.50 -7.20 7.16
C THR A 60 5.76 -5.94 6.71
N SER A 61 4.51 -6.07 6.26
CA SER A 61 3.73 -4.91 5.81
C SER A 61 3.49 -3.92 6.94
N MET A 62 3.23 -4.38 8.17
CA MET A 62 3.09 -3.52 9.34
C MET A 62 4.31 -2.62 9.53
N ARG A 63 5.51 -3.22 9.61
CA ARG A 63 6.75 -2.48 9.87
C ARG A 63 7.10 -1.51 8.74
N LEU A 64 7.02 -1.97 7.49
CA LEU A 64 7.38 -1.14 6.34
C LEU A 64 6.39 -0.01 6.10
N THR A 65 5.09 -0.28 6.24
CA THR A 65 4.04 0.74 6.05
C THR A 65 4.11 1.79 7.16
N ALA A 66 4.34 1.39 8.41
CA ALA A 66 4.54 2.34 9.51
C ALA A 66 5.73 3.29 9.25
N GLY A 67 6.85 2.79 8.74
CA GLY A 67 8.00 3.62 8.36
C GLY A 67 7.69 4.61 7.23
N ILE A 68 6.90 4.18 6.23
CA ILE A 68 6.46 5.07 5.14
C ILE A 68 5.54 6.17 5.67
N LEU A 69 4.61 5.82 6.56
CA LEU A 69 3.62 6.74 7.13
C LEU A 69 4.20 7.75 8.11
N ALA A 70 5.26 7.40 8.83
CA ALA A 70 5.98 8.32 9.70
C ALA A 70 6.55 9.55 8.96
N GLY A 71 6.73 9.46 7.64
CA GLY A 71 7.16 10.56 6.79
C GLY A 71 6.04 11.35 6.11
N GLN A 72 4.77 11.01 6.36
CA GLN A 72 3.63 11.72 5.77
C GLN A 72 3.06 12.76 6.73
N ASP A 73 2.49 13.84 6.18
CA ASP A 73 1.90 14.95 6.94
C ASP A 73 0.41 14.71 7.23
N PHE A 74 0.07 13.50 7.67
CA PHE A 74 -1.29 13.13 8.07
C PHE A 74 -1.30 12.02 9.12
N ASP A 75 -2.32 12.02 9.96
CA ASP A 75 -2.59 10.92 10.89
C ASP A 75 -3.15 9.71 10.15
N SER A 76 -2.77 8.52 10.60
CA SER A 76 -3.31 7.25 10.10
C SER A 76 -3.31 6.21 11.21
N VAL A 77 -4.25 5.26 11.10
CA VAL A 77 -4.32 4.11 12.02
C VAL A 77 -4.00 2.86 11.23
N LEU A 78 -2.99 2.12 11.69
CA LEU A 78 -2.66 0.79 11.19
C LEU A 78 -3.21 -0.28 12.13
N THR A 79 -3.78 -1.33 11.55
CA THR A 79 -4.19 -2.53 12.27
C THR A 79 -3.73 -3.78 11.54
N GLY A 80 -3.57 -4.85 12.29
CA GLY A 80 -3.46 -6.22 11.78
C GLY A 80 -4.42 -7.12 12.54
N ASP A 81 -4.39 -8.40 12.20
CA ASP A 81 -5.11 -9.46 12.92
C ASP A 81 -4.37 -9.90 14.20
#